data_AF-A0A2D2B0T0-F1
#
_entry.id   AF-A0A2D2B0T0-F1
#
_cell.length_a   1.000
_cell.length_b   1.000
_cell.length_c   1.000
_cell.angle_alpha   90.00
_cell.angle_beta   90.00
_cell.angle_gamma   90.00
#
_symmetry.space_group_name_H-M   'P 1'
#
loop_
_entity.id
_entity.type
_entity.pdbx_description
1 polymer ?
#
loop_
_entity_poly.entity_id
_entity_poly.type
_entity_poly.pdbx_seq_one_letter_code
_entity_poly.pdbx_strand_id
1 'polypeptide(L)'
;MRCRGSWRGSGREALGLMLTVSDFPADFEAWLALSLANGLPSEVVAISPNLFQPALKEDARFGVELIGVSSFDANNPDWPCDEVWEPSQRSLTIPADFSGERWEDCLERTQTLLARYVADDRFRILKGIQAIGIGFVDGETHLVWSKASQGEIAETSV
;
A
#
# COMPACT_ATOMS: atom_id res chain seq x y z
N MET A 1 19.78 -55.21 -39.40
CA MET A 1 18.32 -55.35 -39.23
C MET A 1 17.78 -54.02 -38.72
N ARG A 2 16.91 -53.35 -39.48
CA ARG A 2 16.23 -52.11 -39.07
C ARG A 2 14.82 -52.48 -38.62
N CYS A 3 14.46 -52.16 -37.38
CA CYS A 3 13.06 -52.06 -36.98
C CYS A 3 12.77 -50.60 -36.63
N ARG A 4 11.89 -50.00 -37.44
CA ARG A 4 11.28 -48.70 -37.22
C ARG A 4 10.12 -48.89 -36.23
N GLY A 5 10.07 -48.09 -35.17
CA GLY A 5 8.88 -47.85 -34.36
C GLY A 5 8.56 -46.36 -34.41
N SER A 6 7.43 -46.05 -35.06
CA SER A 6 6.95 -44.70 -35.35
C SER A 6 6.15 -44.13 -34.18
N TRP A 7 6.56 -42.94 -33.75
CA TRP A 7 5.79 -41.78 -33.26
C TRP A 7 4.26 -41.90 -33.10
N ARG A 8 3.72 -41.54 -31.92
CA ARG A 8 2.50 -40.71 -31.72
C ARG A 8 2.45 -40.11 -30.30
N GLY A 9 2.06 -38.83 -30.23
CA GLY A 9 1.41 -38.18 -29.09
C GLY A 9 2.35 -37.68 -27.99
N SER A 10 2.73 -36.40 -27.99
CA SER A 10 1.94 -35.30 -27.38
C SER A 10 1.89 -35.39 -25.86
N GLY A 11 2.72 -34.56 -25.24
CA GLY A 11 2.73 -34.30 -23.80
C GLY A 11 3.57 -33.06 -23.50
N ARG A 12 3.40 -31.99 -24.29
CA ARG A 12 3.81 -30.64 -23.86
C ARG A 12 2.69 -30.07 -23.00
N GLU A 13 2.34 -30.65 -21.86
CA GLU A 13 1.38 -30.00 -20.95
C GLU A 13 1.72 -30.30 -19.50
N ALA A 14 2.62 -29.47 -18.97
CA ALA A 14 2.59 -28.99 -17.59
C ALA A 14 3.29 -27.62 -17.53
N LEU A 15 2.93 -26.74 -18.47
CA LEU A 15 3.03 -25.29 -18.28
C LEU A 15 1.67 -24.89 -17.69
N GLY A 16 1.63 -24.69 -16.37
CA GLY A 16 0.36 -24.43 -15.69
C GLY A 16 0.56 -24.08 -14.23
N LEU A 17 0.91 -22.81 -14.00
CA LEU A 17 0.61 -22.08 -12.77
C LEU A 17 1.24 -22.63 -11.48
N MET A 18 2.56 -22.55 -11.40
CA MET A 18 3.16 -22.13 -10.12
C MET A 18 2.93 -20.61 -10.07
N LEU A 19 1.73 -20.19 -9.69
CA LEU A 19 1.47 -18.80 -9.31
C LEU A 19 2.53 -18.48 -8.27
N THR A 20 3.48 -17.60 -8.59
CA THR A 20 4.35 -17.04 -7.58
C THR A 20 3.42 -16.41 -6.57
N VAL A 21 3.39 -16.94 -5.34
CA VAL A 21 2.71 -16.27 -4.23
C VAL A 21 3.24 -14.85 -4.23
N SER A 22 2.38 -13.88 -4.54
CA SER A 22 2.78 -12.47 -4.53
C SER A 22 3.14 -12.15 -3.10
N ASP A 23 4.40 -11.76 -2.88
CA ASP A 23 4.85 -11.23 -1.60
C ASP A 23 4.39 -9.78 -1.53
N PHE A 24 3.08 -9.60 -1.32
CA PHE A 24 2.47 -8.27 -1.31
C PHE A 24 3.15 -7.30 -0.35
N PRO A 25 3.61 -7.70 0.85
CA PRO A 25 4.45 -6.83 1.69
C PRO A 25 5.65 -6.24 0.94
N ALA A 26 6.41 -7.06 0.20
CA ALA A 26 7.55 -6.60 -0.58
C ALA A 26 7.13 -5.70 -1.76
N ASP A 27 6.04 -6.07 -2.46
CA ASP A 27 5.50 -5.27 -3.57
C ASP A 27 5.03 -3.88 -3.09
N PHE A 28 4.37 -3.83 -1.91
CA PHE A 28 3.94 -2.59 -1.27
C PHE A 28 5.14 -1.75 -0.82
N GLU A 29 6.18 -2.38 -0.25
CA GLU A 29 7.41 -1.67 0.12
C GLU A 29 8.04 -0.98 -1.08
N ALA A 30 8.20 -1.73 -2.18
CA ALA A 30 8.79 -1.22 -3.42
C ALA A 30 7.94 -0.10 -4.01
N TRP A 31 6.62 -0.26 -4.05
CA TRP A 31 5.69 0.77 -4.51
C TRP A 31 5.75 2.04 -3.65
N LEU A 32 5.76 1.91 -2.33
CA LEU A 32 5.85 3.06 -1.42
C LEU A 32 7.20 3.77 -1.56
N ALA A 33 8.30 3.01 -1.66
CA ALA A 33 9.64 3.56 -1.83
C ALA A 33 9.78 4.33 -3.15
N LEU A 34 9.25 3.76 -4.25
CA LEU A 34 9.21 4.43 -5.56
C LEU A 34 8.33 5.68 -5.53
N SER A 35 7.18 5.62 -4.87
CA SER A 35 6.27 6.75 -4.74
C SER A 35 6.92 7.95 -4.06
N LEU A 36 7.83 7.69 -3.12
CA LEU A 36 8.51 8.71 -2.32
C LEU A 36 9.93 9.04 -2.83
N ALA A 37 10.39 8.40 -3.90
CA ALA A 37 11.78 8.46 -4.35
C ALA A 37 12.26 9.87 -4.72
N ASN A 38 11.34 10.71 -5.22
CA ASN A 38 11.63 12.10 -5.61
C ASN A 38 11.37 13.11 -4.48
N GLY A 39 11.07 12.63 -3.27
CA GLY A 39 10.62 13.47 -2.17
C GLY A 39 9.14 13.84 -2.27
N LEU A 40 8.66 14.57 -1.26
CA LEU A 40 7.32 15.16 -1.24
C LEU A 40 7.43 16.68 -1.48
N PRO A 41 6.52 17.27 -2.28
CA PRO A 41 6.41 18.72 -2.37
C PRO A 41 6.20 19.38 -1.01
N SER A 42 6.64 20.63 -0.85
CA SER A 42 6.53 21.36 0.44
C SER A 42 5.08 21.63 0.88
N GLU A 43 4.13 21.60 -0.06
CA GLU A 43 2.70 21.73 0.21
C GLU A 43 2.06 20.46 0.78
N VAL A 44 2.73 19.30 0.68
CA VAL A 44 2.24 18.05 1.29
C VAL A 44 2.53 18.07 2.78
N VAL A 45 1.48 18.20 3.58
CA VAL A 45 1.56 18.17 5.05
C VAL A 45 1.21 16.82 5.63
N ALA A 46 0.48 15.98 4.91
CA ALA A 46 0.13 14.62 5.32
C ALA A 46 -0.10 13.74 4.08
N ILE A 47 -0.06 12.42 4.25
CA ILE A 47 -0.39 11.47 3.19
C ILE A 47 -1.50 10.53 3.65
N SER A 48 -2.30 10.05 2.70
CA SER A 48 -3.34 9.06 2.95
C SER A 48 -3.30 7.96 1.88
N PRO A 49 -2.84 6.75 2.24
CA PRO A 49 -3.22 5.59 1.47
C PRO A 49 -4.71 5.30 1.58
N ASN A 50 -5.43 5.23 0.47
CA ASN A 50 -6.86 4.91 0.45
C ASN A 50 -7.11 3.59 -0.27
N LEU A 51 -7.84 2.70 0.39
CA LEU A 51 -8.34 1.47 -0.22
C LEU A 51 -9.53 1.77 -1.12
N PHE A 52 -9.62 1.09 -2.25
CA PHE A 52 -10.74 1.24 -3.18
C PHE A 52 -11.19 -0.11 -3.75
N GLN A 53 -12.44 -0.15 -4.23
CA GLN A 53 -13.05 -1.27 -4.92
C GLN A 53 -13.91 -0.73 -6.09
N PRO A 54 -13.93 -1.38 -7.27
CA PRO A 54 -13.20 -2.59 -7.65
C PRO A 54 -11.69 -2.34 -7.86
N ALA A 55 -10.87 -3.39 -7.72
CA ALA A 55 -9.46 -3.33 -8.06
C ALA A 55 -9.23 -3.11 -9.57
N LEU A 56 -7.98 -2.77 -9.91
CA LEU A 56 -7.54 -2.58 -11.30
C LEU A 56 -7.39 -3.88 -12.10
N LYS A 57 -7.30 -5.04 -11.43
CA LYS A 57 -7.16 -6.36 -12.06
C LYS A 57 -8.35 -7.24 -11.70
N GLU A 58 -8.78 -8.08 -12.65
CA GLU A 58 -9.97 -8.94 -12.51
C GLU A 58 -9.85 -10.01 -11.42
N ASP A 59 -8.62 -10.39 -11.03
CA ASP A 59 -8.32 -11.38 -9.99
C ASP A 59 -8.16 -10.77 -8.59
N ALA A 60 -8.34 -9.46 -8.45
CA ALA A 60 -8.24 -8.73 -7.19
C ALA A 60 -9.53 -8.00 -6.88
N ARG A 61 -9.81 -7.81 -5.58
CA ARG A 61 -11.00 -7.09 -5.12
C ARG A 61 -10.70 -5.65 -4.76
N PHE A 62 -9.55 -5.42 -4.14
CA PHE A 62 -9.16 -4.13 -3.62
C PHE A 62 -7.89 -3.62 -4.29
N GLY A 63 -7.80 -2.30 -4.40
CA GLY A 63 -6.55 -1.59 -4.64
C GLY A 63 -6.26 -0.64 -3.50
N VAL A 64 -5.04 -0.12 -3.47
CA VAL A 64 -4.66 1.02 -2.64
C VAL A 64 -4.13 2.12 -3.56
N GLU A 65 -4.53 3.36 -3.29
CA GLU A 65 -3.91 4.55 -3.87
C GLU A 65 -3.16 5.34 -2.81
N LEU A 66 -2.26 6.23 -3.23
CA LEU A 66 -1.55 7.15 -2.35
C LEU A 66 -1.80 8.59 -2.79
N ILE A 67 -2.26 9.41 -1.85
CA ILE A 67 -2.39 10.85 -2.03
C ILE A 67 -1.60 11.62 -0.97
N GLY A 68 -1.14 12.82 -1.34
CA GLY A 68 -0.61 13.83 -0.45
C GLY A 68 -1.57 15.00 -0.37
N VAL A 69 -1.78 15.52 0.84
CA VAL A 69 -2.76 16.58 1.11
C VAL A 69 -2.11 17.80 1.76
N SER A 70 -2.75 18.95 1.61
CA SER A 70 -2.24 20.24 2.11
C SER A 70 -2.72 20.61 3.51
N SER A 71 -3.65 19.85 4.09
CA SER A 71 -4.21 20.08 5.42
C SER A 71 -4.28 18.78 6.23
N PHE A 72 -4.24 18.91 7.56
CA PHE A 72 -4.41 17.80 8.50
C PHE A 72 -5.13 18.31 9.75
N ASP A 73 -6.15 17.58 10.19
CA ASP A 73 -6.84 17.79 11.47
C ASP A 73 -7.11 16.43 12.13
N ALA A 74 -6.46 16.19 13.27
CA ALA A 74 -6.57 14.95 14.02
C ALA A 74 -7.98 14.67 14.56
N ASN A 75 -8.85 15.69 14.64
CA ASN A 75 -10.21 15.56 15.15
C ASN A 75 -11.25 15.46 14.03
N ASN A 76 -10.84 15.56 12.77
CA ASN A 76 -11.73 15.48 11.62
C ASN A 76 -11.36 14.24 10.78
N PRO A 77 -12.10 13.12 10.83
CA PRO A 77 -11.78 11.91 10.06
C PRO A 77 -11.82 12.12 8.54
N ASP A 78 -12.42 13.22 8.08
CA ASP A 78 -12.46 13.61 6.66
C ASP A 78 -11.33 14.59 6.29
N TRP A 79 -10.26 14.67 7.08
CA TRP A 79 -9.13 15.54 6.78
C TRP A 79 -8.44 15.30 5.42
N PRO A 80 -8.38 14.09 4.82
CA PRO A 80 -7.61 13.90 3.58
C PRO A 80 -8.40 14.29 2.32
N CYS A 81 -9.12 15.41 2.35
CA CYS A 81 -9.90 15.92 1.20
C CYS A 81 -9.10 16.86 0.30
N ASP A 82 -8.13 17.61 0.84
CA ASP A 82 -7.39 18.63 0.10
C ASP A 82 -6.17 18.05 -0.63
N GLU A 83 -6.42 17.17 -1.62
CA GLU A 83 -5.38 16.54 -2.45
C GLU A 83 -4.56 17.59 -3.23
N VAL A 84 -3.24 17.53 -3.07
CA VAL A 84 -2.27 18.39 -3.77
C VAL A 84 -1.13 17.61 -4.44
N TRP A 85 -1.04 16.30 -4.19
CA TRP A 85 0.02 15.48 -4.75
C TRP A 85 -0.41 14.01 -4.93
N GLU A 86 0.09 13.40 -6.00
CA GLU A 86 0.04 11.97 -6.25
C GLU A 86 1.39 11.49 -6.81
N PRO A 87 1.82 10.24 -6.52
CA PRO A 87 3.00 9.67 -7.15
C PRO A 87 2.72 9.27 -8.61
N SER A 88 3.77 9.12 -9.41
CA SER A 88 3.64 8.70 -10.82
C SER A 88 2.93 7.35 -11.00
N GLN A 89 3.09 6.45 -10.03
CA GLN A 89 2.24 5.25 -9.90
C GLN A 89 1.31 5.43 -8.71
N ARG A 90 0.17 6.10 -8.94
CA ARG A 90 -0.84 6.41 -7.92
C ARG A 90 -1.32 5.18 -7.15
N SER A 91 -1.47 4.05 -7.83
CA SER A 91 -2.19 2.89 -7.29
C SER A 91 -1.41 1.58 -7.38
N LEU A 92 -1.73 0.67 -6.46
CA LEU A 92 -1.24 -0.70 -6.41
C LEU A 92 -2.43 -1.66 -6.22
N THR A 93 -2.45 -2.75 -6.98
CA THR A 93 -3.43 -3.83 -6.80
C THR A 93 -3.09 -4.67 -5.56
N ILE A 94 -4.07 -4.98 -4.73
CA ILE A 94 -3.91 -5.84 -3.56
C ILE A 94 -4.35 -7.27 -3.93
N PRO A 95 -3.46 -8.27 -3.87
CA PRO A 95 -3.82 -9.66 -4.16
C PRO A 95 -4.89 -10.19 -3.20
N ALA A 96 -5.81 -11.01 -3.71
CA ALA A 96 -6.89 -11.60 -2.92
C ALA A 96 -6.39 -12.37 -1.67
N ASP A 97 -5.27 -13.07 -1.80
CA ASP A 97 -4.64 -13.81 -0.70
C ASP A 97 -4.21 -12.88 0.46
N PHE A 98 -3.81 -11.65 0.14
CA PHE A 98 -3.48 -10.65 1.15
C PHE A 98 -4.71 -9.90 1.65
N SER A 99 -5.60 -9.47 0.75
CA SER A 99 -6.72 -8.60 1.13
C SER A 99 -7.77 -9.28 2.00
N GLY A 100 -7.92 -10.60 1.87
CA GLY A 100 -9.09 -11.29 2.41
C GLY A 100 -10.35 -10.94 1.62
N GLU A 101 -11.50 -11.31 2.19
CA GLU A 101 -12.81 -11.20 1.52
C GLU A 101 -13.49 -9.85 1.77
N ARG A 102 -13.20 -9.22 2.92
CA ARG A 102 -13.84 -7.99 3.38
C ARG A 102 -12.88 -6.81 3.33
N TRP A 103 -13.41 -5.62 3.10
CA TRP A 103 -12.58 -4.40 3.05
C TRP A 103 -11.97 -4.08 4.41
N GLU A 104 -12.64 -4.41 5.52
CA GLU A 104 -12.12 -4.21 6.88
C GLU A 104 -10.88 -5.06 7.14
N ASP A 105 -10.89 -6.33 6.70
CA ASP A 105 -9.74 -7.23 6.80
C ASP A 105 -8.55 -6.67 5.99
N CYS A 106 -8.83 -6.16 4.79
CA CYS A 106 -7.84 -5.54 3.93
C CYS A 106 -7.25 -4.27 4.56
N LEU A 107 -8.11 -3.44 5.17
CA LEU A 107 -7.73 -2.20 5.84
C LEU A 107 -6.82 -2.47 7.03
N GLU A 108 -7.20 -3.38 7.94
CA GLU A 108 -6.41 -3.72 9.12
C GLU A 108 -5.01 -4.25 8.72
N ARG A 109 -4.95 -5.13 7.72
CA ARG A 109 -3.69 -5.69 7.22
C ARG A 109 -2.80 -4.64 6.59
N THR A 110 -3.38 -3.75 5.78
CA THR A 110 -2.64 -2.67 5.11
C THR A 110 -2.19 -1.61 6.11
N GLN A 111 -3.02 -1.28 7.11
CA GLN A 111 -2.66 -0.39 8.22
C GLN A 111 -1.48 -0.95 9.02
N THR A 112 -1.51 -2.24 9.35
CA THR A 112 -0.41 -2.93 10.04
C THR A 112 0.88 -2.87 9.23
N LEU A 113 0.79 -3.05 7.91
CA LEU A 113 1.93 -2.98 7.01
C LEU A 113 2.50 -1.56 6.92
N LEU A 114 1.64 -0.55 6.78
CA LEU A 114 2.03 0.86 6.74
C LEU A 114 2.71 1.30 8.05
N ALA A 115 2.16 0.91 9.20
CA ALA A 115 2.76 1.21 10.51
C ALA A 115 4.19 0.68 10.64
N ARG A 116 4.48 -0.51 10.09
CA ARG A 116 5.85 -1.06 10.04
C ARG A 116 6.79 -0.19 9.22
N TYR A 117 6.34 0.31 8.07
CA TYR A 117 7.18 1.17 7.23
C TYR A 117 7.40 2.55 7.83
N VAL A 118 6.42 3.11 8.54
CA VAL A 118 6.62 4.37 9.28
C VAL A 118 7.70 4.26 10.36
N ALA A 119 7.79 3.09 11.02
CA ALA A 119 8.81 2.83 12.02
C ALA A 119 10.22 2.61 11.42
N ASP A 120 10.31 2.28 10.14
CA ASP A 120 11.55 1.96 9.43
C ASP A 120 12.27 3.23 8.93
N ASP A 121 13.57 3.35 9.25
CA ASP A 121 14.38 4.51 8.86
C ASP A 121 14.64 4.62 7.35
N ARG A 122 14.38 3.56 6.58
CA ARG A 122 14.33 3.62 5.11
C ARG A 122 13.25 4.58 4.61
N PHE A 123 12.18 4.75 5.39
CA PHE A 123 11.05 5.64 5.10
C PHE A 123 11.06 6.90 5.98
N ARG A 124 12.24 7.36 6.44
CA ARG A 124 12.35 8.55 7.30
C ARG A 124 11.68 9.82 6.74
N ILE A 125 11.47 9.91 5.42
CA ILE A 125 10.74 11.01 4.78
C ILE A 125 9.32 11.15 5.32
N LEU A 126 8.69 10.03 5.70
CA LEU A 126 7.38 9.99 6.34
C LEU A 126 7.38 10.67 7.72
N LYS A 127 8.52 10.74 8.40
CA LYS A 127 8.68 11.50 9.65
C LYS A 127 8.78 13.02 9.39
N GLY A 128 8.86 13.45 8.13
CA GLY A 128 8.92 14.85 7.70
C GLY A 128 7.56 15.54 7.60
N ILE A 129 6.48 14.77 7.41
CA ILE A 129 5.08 15.25 7.34
C ILE A 129 4.42 15.26 8.72
N GLN A 130 3.21 15.81 8.84
CA GLN A 130 2.47 15.92 10.10
C GLN A 130 1.77 14.61 10.48
N ALA A 131 1.19 13.91 9.49
CA ALA A 131 0.38 12.73 9.73
C ALA A 131 0.34 11.77 8.54
N ILE A 132 -0.03 10.54 8.85
CA ILE A 132 -0.27 9.44 7.90
C ILE A 132 -1.61 8.81 8.28
N GLY A 133 -2.57 8.89 7.38
CA GLY A 133 -3.86 8.21 7.48
C GLY A 133 -3.89 6.94 6.66
N ILE A 134 -4.90 6.11 6.88
CA ILE A 134 -5.33 5.08 5.94
C ILE A 134 -6.85 4.95 6.01
N GLY A 135 -7.51 4.90 4.86
CA GLY A 135 -8.97 4.80 4.79
C GLY A 135 -9.44 3.85 3.70
N PHE A 136 -10.75 3.78 3.55
CA PHE A 136 -11.43 3.25 2.37
C PHE A 136 -12.13 4.42 1.67
N VAL A 137 -12.21 4.42 0.33
CA VAL A 137 -12.94 5.46 -0.41
C VAL A 137 -14.38 5.53 0.09
N ASP A 138 -14.86 6.73 0.44
CA ASP A 138 -16.15 6.99 1.10
C ASP A 138 -16.30 6.43 2.52
N GLY A 139 -15.21 5.97 3.14
CA GLY A 139 -15.13 5.51 4.53
C GLY A 139 -14.38 6.48 5.45
N GLU A 140 -14.30 6.12 6.73
CA GLU A 140 -13.55 6.90 7.72
C GLU A 140 -12.04 6.72 7.53
N THR A 141 -11.28 7.80 7.76
CA THR A 141 -9.80 7.75 7.78
C THR A 141 -9.30 7.37 9.17
N HIS A 142 -8.46 6.35 9.23
CA HIS A 142 -7.79 5.91 10.46
C HIS A 142 -6.37 6.48 10.53
N LEU A 143 -6.04 7.11 11.66
CA LEU A 143 -4.69 7.62 11.89
C LEU A 143 -3.70 6.47 12.12
N VAL A 144 -2.64 6.40 11.32
CA VAL A 144 -1.53 5.44 11.49
C VAL A 144 -0.40 6.05 12.28
N TRP A 145 -0.08 7.32 12.01
CA TRP A 145 0.98 8.05 12.70
C TRP A 145 0.73 9.56 12.66
N SER A 146 1.15 10.26 13.70
CA SER A 146 1.25 11.72 13.70
C SER A 146 2.47 12.20 14.49
N LYS A 147 2.99 13.37 14.13
CA LYS A 147 4.09 14.02 14.89
C LYS A 147 3.68 14.37 16.31
N ALA A 148 2.43 14.76 16.54
CA ALA A 148 1.93 15.14 17.86
C ALA A 148 2.11 14.01 18.88
N SER A 149 1.94 12.76 18.45
CA SER A 149 2.10 11.55 19.28
C SER A 149 3.55 11.26 19.71
N GLN A 150 4.55 11.97 19.18
CA GLN A 150 5.98 11.74 19.46
C GLN A 150 6.60 12.86 20.32
N GLY A 151 5.95 14.02 20.43
CA GLY A 151 6.44 15.16 21.21
C GLY A 151 6.32 14.97 22.73
N GLU A 152 5.33 14.20 23.18
CA GLU A 152 5.02 14.05 24.62
C GLU A 152 6.03 13.14 25.36
N ILE A 153 6.83 12.35 24.62
CA ILE A 153 7.83 11.42 25.19
C ILE A 153 9.22 12.05 25.36
N ALA A 154 9.50 13.19 24.72
CA ALA A 154 10.82 13.81 24.73
C ALA A 154 11.03 14.82 25.88
N GLU A 155 9.96 15.26 26.55
CA GLU A 155 10.01 16.35 27.56
C GLU A 155 10.07 15.86 29.02
N THR A 156 10.23 14.56 29.28
CA THR A 156 10.40 14.00 30.65
C THR A 156 11.82 13.49 30.92
N SER A 157 12.80 13.80 30.06
CA SER A 157 14.21 13.48 30.30
C SER A 157 15.06 14.75 30.29
N VAL A 158 14.87 15.59 31.30
CA VAL A 158 15.82 16.62 31.73
C VAL A 158 15.96 16.56 33.24
#